data_AF-A0A8X6LNE5-F1
#
_entry.id   AF-A0A8X6LNE5-F1
#
_cell.length_a   1.000
_cell.length_b   1.000
_cell.length_c   1.000
_cell.angle_alpha   90.00
_cell.angle_beta   90.00
_cell.angle_gamma   90.00
#
_symmetry.space_group_name_H-M   'P 1'
#
loop_
_entity.id
_entity.type
_entity.pdbx_description
1 polymer ?
#
loop_
_entity_poly.entity_id
_entity_poly.type
_entity_poly.pdbx_seq_one_letter_code
_entity_poly.pdbx_strand_id
1 'polypeptide(L)'
;MNIIKVLRPNGFLKIPLRLLSEPSQVSKGNGGFQFELSAEQKEIQEMARKFAREEILPKAAELDKKGEYPKDIIRKAWELGLMNYTVPVKYGKCAFICEIFE
;
A
#
# COMPACT_ATOMS: atom_id res chain seq x y z
N MET A 1 -30.63 -20.46 -5.16
CA MET A 1 -29.23 -20.28 -4.71
C MET A 1 -28.37 -20.06 -5.96
N ASN A 2 -28.07 -18.81 -6.31
CA ASN A 2 -27.40 -18.48 -7.57
C ASN A 2 -25.92 -18.89 -7.50
N ILE A 3 -25.52 -19.81 -8.38
CA ILE A 3 -24.15 -20.34 -8.51
C ILE A 3 -23.65 -19.99 -9.90
N ILE A 4 -22.51 -19.34 -10.01
CA ILE A 4 -21.85 -19.08 -11.29
C ILE A 4 -20.89 -20.24 -11.58
N LYS A 5 -20.97 -20.80 -12.79
CA LYS A 5 -20.05 -21.84 -13.26
C LYS A 5 -18.87 -21.16 -13.95
N VAL A 6 -17.71 -21.18 -13.32
CA VAL A 6 -16.47 -20.68 -13.93
C VAL A 6 -15.78 -21.86 -14.63
N LEU A 7 -15.53 -21.72 -15.93
CA LEU A 7 -14.84 -22.74 -16.72
C LEU A 7 -13.34 -22.73 -16.38
N ARG A 8 -12.79 -23.87 -15.97
CA ARG A 8 -11.34 -24.11 -15.81
C ARG A 8 -10.90 -25.31 -16.67
N PRO A 9 -9.59 -25.49 -16.93
CA PRO A 9 -9.07 -26.59 -17.77
C PRO A 9 -9.50 -27.99 -17.31
N ASN A 10 -9.73 -28.17 -16.00
CA ASN A 10 -10.18 -29.44 -15.41
C ASN A 10 -11.69 -29.45 -15.08
N GLY A 11 -12.49 -28.62 -15.75
CA GLY A 11 -13.95 -28.57 -15.61
C GLY A 11 -14.49 -27.32 -14.91
N PHE A 12 -15.81 -27.30 -14.68
CA PHE A 12 -16.51 -26.16 -14.11
C PHE A 12 -16.40 -26.12 -12.58
N LEU A 13 -15.83 -25.03 -12.04
CA LEU A 13 -15.90 -24.77 -10.61
C LEU A 13 -17.23 -24.06 -10.29
N LYS A 14 -18.01 -24.65 -9.38
CA LYS A 14 -19.25 -24.06 -8.86
C LYS A 14 -18.89 -23.18 -7.67
N ILE A 15 -18.86 -21.86 -7.88
CA ILE A 15 -18.58 -20.91 -6.81
C ILE A 15 -19.92 -20.34 -6.32
N PRO A 16 -20.26 -20.45 -5.02
CA PRO A 16 -21.41 -19.76 -4.47
C PRO A 16 -21.17 -18.25 -4.58
N LEU A 17 -22.16 -17.50 -5.08
CA LEU A 17 -22.04 -16.04 -5.32
C LEU A 17 -21.61 -15.25 -4.08
N ARG A 18 -21.83 -15.81 -2.87
CA ARG A 18 -21.42 -15.25 -1.58
C ARG A 18 -19.90 -15.09 -1.43
N LEU A 19 -19.11 -15.91 -2.12
CA LEU A 19 -17.63 -15.88 -2.04
C LEU A 19 -16.98 -14.82 -2.94
N LEU A 20 -17.75 -14.11 -3.77
CA LEU A 20 -17.25 -13.05 -4.64
C LEU A 20 -17.51 -11.64 -4.10
N SER A 21 -17.97 -11.53 -2.85
CA SER A 21 -18.19 -10.24 -2.18
C SER A 21 -17.80 -10.29 -0.71
N GLU A 22 -16.52 -10.54 -0.43
CA GLU A 22 -15.93 -9.95 0.76
C GLU A 22 -15.24 -8.65 0.34
N PRO A 23 -15.98 -7.53 0.19
CA PRO A 23 -15.32 -6.25 0.13
C PRO A 23 -14.68 -6.02 1.50
N SER A 24 -13.35 -5.87 1.50
CA SER A 24 -12.63 -5.09 2.52
C SER A 24 -13.52 -3.93 2.96
N GLN A 25 -13.78 -3.80 4.27
CA GLN A 25 -14.77 -2.89 4.87
C GLN A 25 -14.75 -1.47 4.28
N VAL A 26 -15.44 -1.26 3.14
CA VAL A 26 -15.63 0.07 2.57
C VAL A 26 -16.74 0.72 3.38
N SER A 27 -16.41 1.79 4.08
CA SER A 27 -17.35 2.55 4.87
C SER A 27 -18.57 2.92 4.01
N LYS A 28 -19.77 2.75 4.57
CA LYS A 28 -21.05 3.04 3.90
C LYS A 28 -21.17 4.54 3.65
N GLY A 29 -20.54 5.03 2.58
CA GLY A 29 -20.67 6.40 2.10
C GLY A 29 -21.92 6.56 1.24
N ASN A 30 -22.68 7.63 1.46
CA ASN A 30 -23.78 8.06 0.59
C ASN A 30 -23.24 8.29 -0.83
N GLY A 31 -23.43 7.34 -1.76
CA GLY A 31 -23.52 7.51 -3.23
C GLY A 31 -22.48 8.35 -3.99
N GLY A 32 -21.43 8.85 -3.37
CA GLY A 32 -20.46 9.79 -3.91
C GLY A 32 -19.02 9.41 -3.54
N PHE A 33 -18.04 10.14 -4.10
CA PHE A 33 -16.62 9.88 -3.84
C PHE A 33 -16.28 10.12 -2.36
N GLN A 34 -15.70 9.10 -1.72
CA GLN A 34 -15.18 9.18 -0.36
C GLN A 34 -13.69 9.55 -0.41
N PHE A 35 -13.31 10.63 0.27
CA PHE A 35 -11.93 11.15 0.31
C PHE A 35 -11.25 10.98 1.67
N GLU A 36 -11.98 10.49 2.68
CA GLU A 36 -11.41 10.16 3.97
C GLU A 36 -10.48 8.96 3.86
N LEU A 37 -9.26 9.13 4.37
CA LEU A 37 -8.28 8.05 4.48
C LEU A 37 -8.72 7.04 5.56
N SER A 38 -8.46 5.77 5.31
CA SER A 38 -8.57 4.72 6.34
C SER A 38 -7.60 4.98 7.48
N ALA A 39 -7.83 4.35 8.64
CA ALA A 39 -6.93 4.48 9.79
C ALA A 39 -5.48 4.09 9.44
N GLU A 40 -5.30 2.98 8.75
CA GLU A 40 -4.00 2.50 8.28
C GLU A 40 -3.34 3.48 7.29
N GLN A 41 -4.10 4.05 6.35
CA GLN A 41 -3.58 5.06 5.42
C GLN A 41 -3.12 6.34 6.15
N LYS A 42 -3.80 6.71 7.26
CA LYS A 42 -3.39 7.84 8.11
C LYS A 42 -2.09 7.53 8.84
N GLU A 43 -1.92 6.31 9.36
CA GLU A 43 -0.68 5.88 10.03
C GLU A 43 0.52 5.91 9.08
N ILE A 44 0.36 5.39 7.86
CA ILE A 44 1.39 5.44 6.82
C ILE A 44 1.72 6.90 6.47
N GLN A 45 0.70 7.74 6.33
CA GLN A 45 0.89 9.18 6.06
C GLN A 45 1.67 9.87 7.18
N GLU A 46 1.36 9.58 8.44
CA GLU A 46 2.02 10.18 9.59
C GLU A 46 3.50 9.75 9.66
N MET A 47 3.78 8.46 9.46
CA MET A 47 5.15 7.94 9.40
C MET A 47 5.97 8.62 8.29
N ALA A 48 5.40 8.72 7.08
CA ALA A 48 6.06 9.38 5.95
C ALA A 48 6.32 10.87 6.22
N ARG A 49 5.35 11.57 6.85
CA ARG A 49 5.50 12.99 7.22
C ARG A 49 6.59 13.19 8.27
N LYS A 50 6.66 12.32 9.27
CA LYS A 50 7.69 12.38 10.30
C LYS A 50 9.08 12.20 9.69
N PHE A 51 9.25 11.17 8.85
CA PHE A 51 10.52 10.94 8.14
C PHE A 51 10.93 12.14 7.28
N ALA A 52 9.99 12.73 6.53
CA ALA A 52 10.27 13.89 5.71
C ALA A 52 10.74 15.11 6.53
N ARG A 53 10.14 15.35 7.71
CA ARG A 53 10.51 16.47 8.58
C ARG A 53 11.85 16.28 9.28
N GLU A 54 12.12 15.07 9.75
CA GLU A 54 13.29 14.79 10.60
C GLU A 54 14.56 14.49 9.77
N GLU A 55 14.43 13.82 8.63
CA GLU A 55 15.58 13.30 7.88
C GLU A 55 15.82 14.01 6.54
N ILE A 56 14.74 14.37 5.82
CA ILE A 56 14.85 14.99 4.48
C ILE A 56 15.01 16.50 4.60
N LEU A 57 14.09 17.17 5.30
CA LEU A 57 13.99 18.62 5.36
C LEU A 57 15.30 19.32 5.78
N PRO A 58 16.04 18.85 6.80
CA PRO A 58 17.27 19.53 7.24
C PRO A 58 18.39 19.49 6.20
N LYS A 59 18.42 18.45 5.36
CA LYS A 59 19.50 18.21 4.38
C LYS A 59 19.11 18.65 2.97
N ALA A 60 17.82 18.87 2.70
CA ALA A 60 17.30 19.15 1.36
C ALA A 60 18.00 20.34 0.68
N ALA A 61 18.16 21.46 1.38
CA ALA A 61 18.77 22.67 0.80
C ALA A 61 20.26 22.50 0.47
N GLU A 62 20.99 21.67 1.23
CA GLU A 62 22.39 21.38 0.95
C GLU A 62 22.53 20.40 -0.22
N LEU A 63 21.71 19.35 -0.23
CA LEU A 63 21.69 18.34 -1.29
C LEU A 63 21.31 18.95 -2.65
N ASP A 64 20.35 19.87 -2.68
CA ASP A 64 19.97 20.60 -3.89
C ASP A 64 21.13 21.42 -4.46
N LYS A 65 21.85 22.15 -3.60
CA LYS A 65 23.03 22.93 -4.01
C LYS A 65 24.18 22.07 -4.52
N LYS A 66 24.39 20.90 -3.92
CA LYS A 66 25.49 19.99 -4.29
C LYS A 66 25.14 19.06 -5.45
N GLY A 67 23.85 18.82 -5.72
CA GLY A 67 23.40 17.85 -6.70
C GLY A 67 23.77 16.40 -6.35
N GLU A 68 23.99 16.11 -5.07
CA GLU A 68 24.46 14.80 -4.61
C GLU A 68 23.31 13.82 -4.36
N TYR A 69 23.52 12.55 -4.70
CA TYR A 69 22.54 11.50 -4.44
C TYR A 69 22.57 11.06 -2.96
N PRO A 70 21.48 11.26 -2.18
CA PRO A 70 21.50 11.05 -0.74
C PRO A 70 21.31 9.57 -0.35
N LYS A 71 22.36 8.76 -0.56
CA LYS A 71 22.35 7.31 -0.31
C LYS A 71 21.85 6.94 1.09
N ASP A 72 22.25 7.68 2.11
CA ASP A 72 21.88 7.38 3.50
C ASP A 72 20.40 7.60 3.78
N ILE A 73 19.82 8.68 3.25
CA ILE A 73 18.39 8.97 3.40
C ILE A 73 17.57 7.91 2.67
N ILE A 74 17.99 7.54 1.45
CA ILE A 74 17.30 6.49 0.68
C ILE A 74 17.39 5.13 1.38
N ARG A 75 18.54 4.78 1.97
CA ARG A 75 18.68 3.55 2.75
C ARG A 75 17.75 3.54 3.96
N LYS A 76 17.67 4.65 4.71
CA LYS A 76 16.72 4.78 5.82
C LYS A 76 15.26 4.66 5.36
N ALA A 77 14.91 5.31 4.24
CA ALA A 77 13.57 5.20 3.66
C ALA A 77 13.22 3.75 3.25
N TRP A 78 14.20 3.01 2.74
CA TRP A 78 14.06 1.59 2.43
C TRP A 78 13.88 0.72 3.68
N GLU A 79 14.66 0.97 4.73
CA GLU A 79 14.54 0.28 6.02
C GLU A 79 13.19 0.52 6.71
N LEU A 80 12.62 1.72 6.56
CA LEU A 80 11.30 2.09 7.07
C LEU A 80 10.13 1.55 6.21
N GLY A 81 10.43 0.92 5.08
CA GLY A 81 9.39 0.47 4.15
C GLY A 81 8.61 1.63 3.55
N LEU A 82 9.25 2.77 3.28
CA LEU A 82 8.60 3.89 2.56
C LEU A 82 8.81 3.80 1.04
N MET A 83 9.31 2.66 0.55
CA MET A 83 9.65 2.41 -0.86
C MET A 83 9.05 1.10 -1.35
N ASN A 84 8.89 0.98 -2.68
CA ASN A 84 8.53 -0.26 -3.37
C ASN A 84 7.18 -0.87 -2.96
N TYR A 85 6.14 -0.05 -2.80
CA TYR A 85 4.79 -0.46 -2.38
C TYR A 85 4.10 -1.51 -3.26
N THR A 86 4.53 -1.68 -4.52
CA THR A 86 3.92 -2.61 -5.49
C THR A 86 4.67 -3.94 -5.61
N VAL A 87 5.79 -4.11 -4.90
CA VAL A 87 6.62 -5.31 -5.00
C VAL A 87 6.08 -6.37 -4.03
N PRO A 88 5.79 -7.59 -4.50
CA PRO A 88 5.35 -8.67 -3.61
C PRO A 88 6.39 -8.98 -2.51
N VAL A 89 5.93 -9.25 -1.29
CA VAL A 89 6.78 -9.56 -0.10
C VAL A 89 7.79 -10.68 -0.37
N LYS A 90 7.41 -11.68 -1.18
CA LYS A 90 8.31 -12.79 -1.58
C LYS A 90 9.62 -12.35 -2.25
N TYR A 91 9.71 -11.12 -2.73
CA TYR A 91 10.89 -10.59 -3.43
C TYR A 91 11.69 -9.56 -2.62
N GLY A 92 11.32 -9.25 -1.37
CA GLY A 92 12.14 -8.39 -0.50
C GLY A 92 11.37 -7.66 0.61
N LYS A 93 12.07 -6.77 1.33
CA LYS A 93 11.49 -5.92 2.38
C LYS A 93 10.42 -5.01 1.76
N CYS A 94 9.17 -5.40 1.97
CA CYS A 94 7.98 -4.73 1.48
C CYS A 94 7.42 -3.80 2.55
N ALA A 95 6.87 -2.67 2.11
CA ALA A 95 6.09 -1.76 2.95
C ALA A 95 4.72 -2.36 3.32
N PHE A 96 4.23 -2.02 4.51
CA PHE A 96 2.93 -2.25 5.17
C PHE A 96 1.71 -2.66 4.30
N ILE A 97 1.59 -2.17 3.07
CA ILE A 97 0.44 -2.44 2.19
C ILE A 97 0.30 -3.92 1.80
N CYS A 98 1.38 -4.71 1.92
CA CYS A 98 1.34 -6.11 1.50
C CYS A 98 0.78 -7.08 2.56
N GLU A 99 0.63 -6.67 3.82
CA GLU A 99 -0.13 -7.46 4.81
C GLU A 99 -1.65 -7.37 4.60
N ILE A 100 -2.14 -6.47 3.74
CA ILE A 100 -3.58 -6.27 3.48
C ILE A 100 -4.13 -7.27 2.43
N PHE A 101 -3.26 -8.04 1.76
CA PHE A 101 -3.64 -8.94 0.66
C PHE A 101 -3.36 -10.43 0.92
N GLU A 102 -3.14 -10.84 2.17
CA GLU A 102 -3.29 -12.24 2.61
C GLU A 102 -4.53 -12.43 3.50
#